data_AF-A0A0V0Y9T2-F1
#
_entry.id   AF-A0A0V0Y9T2-F1
#
_cell.length_a   1.000
_cell.length_b   1.000
_cell.length_c   1.000
_cell.angle_alpha   90.00
_cell.angle_beta   90.00
_cell.angle_gamma   90.00
#
_symmetry.space_group_name_H-M   'P 1'
#
loop_
_entity.id
_entity.type
_entity.pdbx_description
1 polymer ?
#
loop_
_entity_poly.entity_id
_entity_poly.type
_entity_poly.pdbx_seq_one_letter_code
_entity_poly.pdbx_strand_id
1 'polypeptide(L)'
;LKAELDLFVSRLQEPNQALYPAALEGLRNIIRSSTASVTSVPKPLKFMQVHYDTMKDVYWKIEDETAKEMCADIISALAMTCAKEDEKDCFKYRFLGSKNDVGSWGYEYVRHLSGELVKIWQDNDNEINQTGMEQIDALVREIVPYFLAHNGEAEACDFLMEIEQLHLLEEFCDADVHSRVCLYLTSCVPFVPDPDNIEFMECAMRLYLKFDKQVLAMRCAIVLNKIEKVKEIFLDCKDILVQKQLAFLLARHQIFLDLPDDLPHVNDLKELMSNSNMSQYFLALARELDIMEPKVPEDIYKSNVSEHTVPQIDSVRQNIGTIFVNAFINAGFCVDRMITEDAATWFYKNREHGLCRKFPCFIHLFHLIN
;
A
#
# COMPACT_ATOMS: atom_id res chain seq x y z
N LEU A 1 -3.99 -5.55 -41.50
CA LEU A 1 -4.08 -4.56 -40.41
C LEU A 1 -4.55 -3.19 -40.88
N LYS A 2 -3.72 -2.24 -41.35
CA LYS A 2 -4.22 -0.91 -41.76
C LYS A 2 -5.27 -0.99 -42.89
N ALA A 3 -4.96 -1.71 -43.96
CA ALA A 3 -5.88 -1.92 -45.08
C ALA A 3 -7.15 -2.71 -44.72
N GLU A 4 -7.11 -3.56 -43.70
CA GLU A 4 -8.29 -4.30 -43.22
C GLU A 4 -9.19 -3.39 -42.36
N LEU A 5 -8.59 -2.56 -41.49
CA LEU A 5 -9.30 -1.54 -40.72
C LEU A 5 -9.97 -0.53 -41.65
N ASP A 6 -9.24 -0.03 -42.65
CA ASP A 6 -9.80 0.89 -43.66
C ASP A 6 -10.96 0.25 -44.44
N LEU A 7 -10.88 -1.06 -44.74
CA LEU A 7 -11.94 -1.82 -45.40
C LEU A 7 -13.18 -2.02 -44.51
N PHE A 8 -13.00 -2.23 -43.21
CA PHE A 8 -14.13 -2.33 -42.28
C PHE A 8 -14.82 -0.97 -42.10
N VAL A 9 -14.05 0.12 -42.00
CA VAL A 9 -14.60 1.48 -41.91
C VAL A 9 -15.31 1.89 -43.21
N SER A 10 -14.77 1.54 -44.40
CA SER A 10 -15.45 1.83 -45.66
C SER A 10 -16.75 1.04 -45.82
N ARG A 11 -16.78 -0.23 -45.37
CA ARG A 11 -18.01 -1.03 -45.33
C ARG A 11 -19.06 -0.47 -44.39
N LEU A 12 -18.66 0.21 -43.31
CA LEU A 12 -19.58 0.89 -42.38
C LEU A 12 -20.14 2.21 -42.95
N GLN A 13 -19.58 2.72 -44.05
CA GLN A 13 -20.11 3.87 -44.79
C GLN A 13 -21.07 3.45 -45.93
N GLU A 14 -21.06 2.17 -46.32
CA GLU A 14 -21.95 1.65 -47.36
C GLU A 14 -23.38 1.48 -46.82
N PRO A 15 -24.44 1.75 -47.61
CA PRO A 15 -25.83 1.78 -47.13
C PRO A 15 -26.39 0.42 -46.66
N ASN A 16 -25.62 -0.67 -46.74
CA ASN A 16 -26.10 -2.02 -46.49
C ASN A 16 -25.91 -2.43 -45.01
N GLN A 17 -26.90 -2.06 -44.19
CA GLN A 17 -26.89 -2.28 -42.74
C GLN A 17 -26.77 -3.76 -42.32
N ALA A 18 -27.09 -4.72 -43.19
CA ALA A 18 -26.99 -6.16 -42.89
C ALA A 18 -25.54 -6.65 -42.67
N LEU A 19 -24.54 -5.93 -43.18
CA LEU A 19 -23.12 -6.29 -43.05
C LEU A 19 -22.41 -5.58 -41.90
N TYR A 20 -23.06 -4.59 -41.27
CA TYR A 20 -22.51 -3.84 -40.15
C TYR A 20 -22.14 -4.70 -38.95
N PRO A 21 -23.00 -5.61 -38.44
CA PRO A 21 -22.64 -6.40 -37.25
C PRO A 21 -21.39 -7.27 -37.48
N ALA A 22 -21.26 -7.90 -38.64
CA ALA A 22 -20.08 -8.71 -38.97
C ALA A 22 -18.80 -7.86 -39.14
N ALA A 23 -18.93 -6.65 -39.71
CA ALA A 23 -17.81 -5.72 -39.83
C ALA A 23 -17.36 -5.18 -38.46
N LEU A 24 -18.30 -4.86 -37.57
CA LEU A 24 -18.04 -4.40 -36.20
C LEU A 24 -17.42 -5.50 -35.34
N GLU A 25 -17.89 -6.74 -35.47
CA GLU A 25 -17.32 -7.88 -34.74
C GLU A 25 -15.88 -8.18 -35.21
N GLY A 26 -15.63 -8.09 -36.52
CA GLY A 26 -14.28 -8.16 -37.07
C GLY A 26 -13.37 -7.06 -36.52
N LEU A 27 -13.86 -5.83 -36.46
CA LEU A 27 -13.13 -4.68 -35.92
C LEU A 27 -12.86 -4.83 -34.41
N ARG A 28 -13.85 -5.29 -33.63
CA ARG A 28 -13.73 -5.61 -32.20
C ARG A 28 -12.64 -6.65 -31.96
N ASN A 29 -12.61 -7.73 -32.74
CA ASN A 29 -11.62 -8.79 -32.58
C ASN A 29 -10.19 -8.31 -32.92
N ILE A 30 -10.02 -7.47 -33.94
CA ILE A 30 -8.71 -6.89 -34.30
C ILE A 30 -8.22 -5.94 -33.21
N ILE A 31 -9.11 -5.11 -32.66
CA ILE A 31 -8.75 -4.19 -31.56
C ILE A 31 -8.38 -4.99 -30.31
N ARG A 32 -9.23 -5.91 -29.86
CA ARG A 32 -9.00 -6.72 -28.65
C ARG A 32 -7.73 -7.57 -28.71
N SER A 33 -7.49 -8.22 -29.84
CA SER A 33 -6.27 -9.04 -30.03
C SER A 33 -4.99 -8.19 -30.00
N SER A 34 -5.09 -6.89 -30.31
CA SER A 34 -3.96 -5.98 -30.33
C SER A 34 -3.77 -5.21 -29.02
N THR A 35 -4.83 -4.93 -28.25
CA THR A 35 -4.75 -4.31 -26.90
C THR A 35 -4.27 -5.27 -25.82
N ALA A 36 -4.28 -6.59 -26.05
CA ALA A 36 -3.72 -7.56 -25.10
C ALA A 36 -2.19 -7.42 -24.88
N SER A 37 -1.48 -6.67 -25.73
CA SER A 37 -0.03 -6.46 -25.65
C SER A 37 0.33 -5.15 -24.95
N VAL A 38 0.59 -5.25 -23.64
CA VAL A 38 0.82 -4.16 -22.64
C VAL A 38 2.01 -3.20 -22.94
N THR A 39 2.83 -3.47 -23.95
CA THR A 39 4.14 -2.79 -24.11
C THR A 39 4.15 -1.57 -25.03
N SER A 40 3.06 -1.27 -25.75
CA SER A 40 2.97 -0.08 -26.62
C SER A 40 1.54 0.22 -27.02
N VAL A 41 1.19 1.52 -27.14
CA VAL A 41 -0.07 1.98 -27.75
C VAL A 41 -0.32 1.19 -29.04
N PRO A 42 -1.37 0.35 -29.07
CA PRO A 42 -1.61 -0.57 -30.17
C PRO A 42 -1.63 0.16 -31.52
N LYS A 43 -0.83 -0.33 -32.49
CA LYS A 43 -0.80 0.21 -33.85
C LYS A 43 -2.20 0.36 -34.49
N PRO A 44 -3.19 -0.52 -34.24
CA PRO A 44 -4.56 -0.31 -34.70
C PRO A 44 -5.19 1.00 -34.24
N LEU A 45 -4.99 1.40 -32.98
CA LEU A 45 -5.57 2.62 -32.43
C LEU A 45 -5.03 3.87 -33.14
N LYS A 46 -3.72 3.91 -33.44
CA LYS A 46 -3.11 4.99 -34.24
C LYS A 46 -3.69 5.10 -35.65
N PHE A 47 -4.09 3.98 -36.27
CA PHE A 47 -4.71 4.00 -37.58
C PHE A 47 -6.19 4.38 -37.52
N MET A 48 -6.88 4.04 -36.43
CA MET A 48 -8.28 4.39 -36.21
C MET A 48 -8.50 5.85 -35.79
N GLN A 49 -7.46 6.57 -35.33
CA GLN A 49 -7.55 8.01 -35.03
C GLN A 49 -8.12 8.84 -36.19
N VAL A 50 -7.74 8.53 -37.43
CA VAL A 50 -8.22 9.25 -38.63
C VAL A 50 -9.70 8.99 -38.92
N HIS A 51 -10.23 7.87 -38.41
CA HIS A 51 -11.59 7.40 -38.64
C HIS A 51 -12.52 7.62 -37.42
N TYR A 52 -12.07 8.34 -36.39
CA TYR A 52 -12.87 8.54 -35.18
C TYR A 52 -14.12 9.38 -35.46
N ASP A 53 -13.98 10.48 -36.21
CA ASP A 53 -15.11 11.34 -36.59
C ASP A 53 -16.07 10.63 -37.54
N THR A 54 -15.56 9.82 -38.47
CA THR A 54 -16.41 9.03 -39.38
C THR A 54 -17.18 7.94 -38.64
N MET A 55 -16.63 7.35 -37.58
CA MET A 55 -17.34 6.41 -36.73
C MET A 55 -18.45 7.06 -35.91
N LYS A 56 -18.26 8.31 -35.44
CA LYS A 56 -19.33 9.11 -34.81
C LYS A 56 -20.48 9.37 -35.79
N ASP A 57 -20.16 9.75 -37.03
CA ASP A 57 -21.18 9.95 -38.07
C ASP A 57 -21.92 8.67 -38.45
N VAL A 58 -21.23 7.53 -38.46
CA VAL A 58 -21.83 6.21 -38.70
C VAL A 58 -22.77 5.83 -37.56
N TYR A 59 -22.43 6.12 -36.30
CA TYR A 59 -23.30 5.87 -35.15
C TYR A 59 -24.68 6.55 -35.27
N TRP A 60 -24.73 7.76 -35.83
CA TRP A 60 -26.00 8.47 -36.07
C TRP A 60 -26.82 7.88 -37.23
N LYS A 61 -26.20 7.12 -38.14
CA LYS A 61 -26.84 6.53 -39.33
C LYS A 61 -27.32 5.08 -39.13
N ILE A 62 -26.91 4.43 -38.06
CA ILE A 62 -27.29 3.04 -37.77
C ILE A 62 -28.68 3.02 -37.10
N GLU A 63 -29.60 2.27 -37.70
CA GLU A 63 -30.96 2.04 -37.16
C GLU A 63 -31.06 0.73 -36.35
N ASP A 64 -30.16 -0.23 -36.56
CA ASP A 64 -30.14 -1.51 -35.83
C ASP A 64 -29.57 -1.33 -34.41
N GLU A 65 -30.39 -1.63 -33.40
CA GLU A 65 -30.09 -1.45 -31.97
C GLU A 65 -28.85 -2.24 -31.54
N THR A 66 -28.69 -3.47 -32.06
CA THR A 66 -27.55 -4.34 -31.71
C THR A 66 -26.23 -3.87 -32.30
N ALA A 67 -26.27 -3.40 -33.56
CA ALA A 67 -25.11 -2.81 -34.22
C ALA A 67 -24.75 -1.45 -33.61
N LYS A 68 -25.74 -0.70 -33.15
CA LYS A 68 -25.55 0.60 -32.48
C LYS A 68 -24.85 0.46 -31.13
N GLU A 69 -25.24 -0.52 -30.32
CA GLU A 69 -24.56 -0.84 -29.06
C GLU A 69 -23.10 -1.28 -29.28
N MET A 70 -22.85 -2.15 -30.27
CA MET A 70 -21.49 -2.59 -30.62
C MET A 70 -20.63 -1.45 -31.18
N CYS A 71 -21.22 -0.55 -31.97
CA CYS A 71 -20.56 0.67 -32.42
C CYS A 71 -20.19 1.56 -31.24
N ALA A 72 -21.09 1.77 -30.28
CA ALA A 72 -20.83 2.57 -29.11
C ALA A 72 -19.69 1.98 -28.25
N ASP A 73 -19.65 0.66 -28.07
CA ASP A 73 -18.54 -0.01 -27.39
C ASP A 73 -17.20 0.23 -28.10
N ILE A 74 -17.18 0.11 -29.42
CA ILE A 74 -15.97 0.36 -30.22
C ILE A 74 -15.56 1.83 -30.12
N ILE A 75 -16.50 2.77 -30.23
CA ILE A 75 -16.20 4.21 -30.12
C ILE A 75 -15.64 4.52 -28.73
N SER A 76 -16.18 3.93 -27.67
CA SER A 76 -15.64 4.07 -26.31
C SER A 76 -14.21 3.54 -26.21
N ALA A 77 -13.92 2.38 -26.82
CA ALA A 77 -12.57 1.80 -26.84
C ALA A 77 -11.62 2.60 -27.74
N LEU A 78 -12.11 3.33 -28.74
CA LEU A 78 -11.27 4.23 -29.54
C LEU A 78 -11.02 5.57 -28.82
N ALA A 79 -11.96 6.02 -27.99
CA ALA A 79 -11.86 7.26 -27.23
C ALA A 79 -10.60 7.30 -26.34
N MET A 80 -10.12 6.15 -25.84
CA MET A 80 -8.90 6.03 -25.01
C MET A 80 -7.64 6.69 -25.62
N THR A 81 -7.56 6.79 -26.95
CA THR A 81 -6.40 7.35 -27.67
C THR A 81 -6.76 8.52 -28.59
N CYS A 82 -8.05 8.71 -28.85
CA CYS A 82 -8.54 9.59 -29.91
C CYS A 82 -9.40 10.74 -29.39
N ALA A 83 -9.97 10.62 -28.18
CA ALA A 83 -10.76 11.70 -27.60
C ALA A 83 -9.85 12.88 -27.24
N LYS A 84 -10.32 14.09 -27.55
CA LYS A 84 -9.72 15.31 -26.98
C LYS A 84 -9.98 15.29 -25.48
N GLU A 85 -9.05 15.81 -24.68
CA GLU A 85 -9.10 15.77 -23.20
C GLU A 85 -10.41 16.32 -22.59
N ASP A 86 -11.18 17.11 -23.34
CA ASP A 86 -12.47 17.70 -22.94
C ASP A 86 -13.72 16.91 -23.42
N GLU A 87 -13.59 16.02 -24.41
CA GLU A 87 -14.70 15.22 -24.90
C GLU A 87 -14.80 13.94 -24.07
N LYS A 88 -15.62 13.99 -23.00
CA LYS A 88 -16.03 12.89 -22.09
C LYS A 88 -16.78 11.76 -22.83
N ASP A 89 -16.20 11.27 -23.91
CA ASP A 89 -16.83 10.40 -24.89
C ASP A 89 -16.77 8.94 -24.46
N CYS A 90 -15.70 8.49 -23.77
CA CYS A 90 -15.61 7.09 -23.35
C CYS A 90 -16.77 6.74 -22.41
N PHE A 91 -17.05 7.59 -21.42
CA PHE A 91 -18.19 7.42 -20.52
C PHE A 91 -19.55 7.45 -21.25
N LYS A 92 -19.78 8.44 -22.13
CA LYS A 92 -21.05 8.57 -22.87
C LYS A 92 -21.32 7.36 -23.76
N TYR A 93 -20.33 6.92 -24.52
CA TYR A 93 -20.48 5.80 -25.45
C TYR A 93 -20.45 4.44 -24.73
N ARG A 94 -19.83 4.32 -23.55
CA ARG A 94 -19.99 3.14 -22.68
C ARG A 94 -21.44 3.00 -22.19
N PHE A 95 -22.06 4.10 -21.78
CA PHE A 95 -23.45 4.07 -21.31
C PHE A 95 -24.43 3.71 -22.43
N LEU A 96 -24.13 4.14 -23.66
CA LEU A 96 -24.89 3.81 -24.87
C LEU A 96 -24.54 2.41 -25.45
N GLY A 97 -23.50 1.77 -24.94
CA GLY A 97 -22.98 0.48 -25.42
C GLY A 97 -23.60 -0.71 -24.71
N SER A 98 -23.24 -1.90 -25.19
CA SER A 98 -23.68 -3.13 -24.53
C SER A 98 -22.87 -3.26 -23.23
N LYS A 99 -23.57 -3.37 -22.10
CA LYS A 99 -23.00 -3.49 -20.73
C LYS A 99 -22.20 -4.79 -20.50
N ASN A 100 -21.35 -5.16 -21.44
CA ASN A 100 -20.42 -6.28 -21.37
C ASN A 100 -19.33 -6.00 -20.33
N ASP A 101 -18.75 -7.05 -19.75
CA ASP A 101 -17.67 -6.95 -18.76
C ASP A 101 -16.64 -5.85 -19.08
N VAL A 102 -16.40 -5.00 -18.07
CA VAL A 102 -15.47 -3.86 -18.11
C VAL A 102 -14.07 -4.28 -18.55
N GLY A 103 -13.66 -5.52 -18.22
CA GLY A 103 -12.39 -6.10 -18.63
C GLY A 103 -12.27 -6.55 -20.08
N SER A 104 -13.35 -6.54 -20.87
CA SER A 104 -13.33 -7.12 -22.23
C SER A 104 -12.37 -6.42 -23.19
N TRP A 105 -12.08 -5.14 -22.95
CA TRP A 105 -11.18 -4.30 -23.75
C TRP A 105 -9.74 -4.23 -23.21
N GLY A 106 -9.49 -4.80 -22.02
CA GLY A 106 -8.18 -4.85 -21.38
C GLY A 106 -7.96 -3.79 -20.30
N TYR A 107 -6.83 -3.88 -19.61
CA TYR A 107 -6.50 -3.06 -18.43
C TYR A 107 -6.40 -1.55 -18.73
N GLU A 108 -5.76 -1.16 -19.84
CA GLU A 108 -5.58 0.24 -20.22
C GLU A 108 -6.91 0.98 -20.45
N TYR A 109 -7.91 0.26 -20.97
CA TYR A 109 -9.26 0.80 -21.14
C TYR A 109 -9.90 1.13 -19.79
N VAL A 110 -9.81 0.22 -18.83
CA VAL A 110 -10.37 0.41 -17.49
C VAL A 110 -9.67 1.58 -16.78
N ARG A 111 -8.35 1.71 -16.95
CA ARG A 111 -7.57 2.83 -16.41
C ARG A 111 -7.94 4.17 -17.03
N HIS A 112 -8.20 4.23 -18.34
CA HIS A 112 -8.65 5.48 -18.98
C HIS A 112 -10.07 5.83 -18.54
N LEU A 113 -10.96 4.82 -18.47
CA LEU A 113 -12.33 4.97 -18.01
C LEU A 113 -12.38 5.47 -16.56
N SER A 114 -11.56 4.92 -15.66
CA SER A 114 -11.48 5.35 -14.27
C SER A 114 -11.01 6.80 -14.16
N GLY A 115 -10.01 7.22 -14.94
CA GLY A 115 -9.56 8.62 -14.98
C GLY A 115 -10.62 9.59 -15.53
N GLU A 116 -11.39 9.20 -16.55
CA GLU A 116 -12.52 10.02 -17.02
C GLU A 116 -13.64 10.11 -16.00
N LEU A 117 -13.96 9.00 -15.31
CA LEU A 117 -14.97 8.96 -14.25
C LEU A 117 -14.63 9.91 -13.11
N VAL A 118 -13.37 9.97 -12.71
CA VAL A 118 -12.90 10.92 -11.69
C VAL A 118 -13.10 12.36 -12.15
N LYS A 119 -12.68 12.70 -13.37
CA LYS A 119 -12.90 14.05 -13.92
C LYS A 119 -14.37 14.40 -13.98
N ILE A 120 -15.22 13.46 -14.39
CA ILE A 120 -16.68 13.64 -14.40
C ILE A 120 -17.19 13.90 -12.98
N TRP A 121 -16.73 13.13 -11.99
CA TRP A 121 -17.10 13.31 -10.60
C TRP A 121 -16.72 14.70 -10.06
N GLN A 122 -15.47 15.11 -10.28
CA GLN A 122 -14.94 16.42 -9.85
C GLN A 122 -15.61 17.60 -10.57
N ASP A 123 -15.92 17.47 -11.87
CA ASP A 123 -16.57 18.51 -12.65
C ASP A 123 -18.09 18.62 -12.35
N ASN A 124 -18.74 17.52 -11.96
CA ASN A 124 -20.17 17.45 -11.70
C ASN A 124 -20.59 18.06 -10.36
N ASP A 125 -19.65 18.58 -9.57
CA ASP A 125 -19.90 19.19 -8.26
C ASP A 125 -20.84 20.42 -8.32
N ASN A 126 -21.14 20.94 -9.52
CA ASN A 126 -22.03 22.09 -9.72
C ASN A 126 -23.30 21.82 -10.55
N GLU A 127 -23.42 20.75 -11.33
CA GLU A 127 -24.58 20.54 -12.21
C GLU A 127 -24.89 19.05 -12.48
N ILE A 128 -26.04 18.59 -11.94
CA ILE A 128 -27.07 17.75 -12.61
C ILE A 128 -27.16 16.22 -12.28
N ASN A 129 -28.42 15.79 -12.05
CA ASN A 129 -29.05 14.46 -12.17
C ASN A 129 -28.57 13.28 -11.29
N GLN A 130 -29.41 12.91 -10.29
CA GLN A 130 -29.32 11.67 -9.49
C GLN A 130 -29.09 10.39 -10.33
N THR A 131 -29.63 10.33 -11.55
CA THR A 131 -29.49 9.19 -12.45
C THR A 131 -28.07 9.00 -13.00
N GLY A 132 -27.28 10.07 -13.13
CA GLY A 132 -25.87 9.97 -13.52
C GLY A 132 -24.99 9.45 -12.38
N MET A 133 -25.30 9.84 -11.14
CA MET A 133 -24.58 9.37 -9.95
C MET A 133 -24.80 7.88 -9.68
N GLU A 134 -26.03 7.38 -9.83
CA GLU A 134 -26.33 5.95 -9.70
C GLU A 134 -25.59 5.10 -10.76
N GLN A 135 -25.40 5.65 -11.95
CA GLN A 135 -24.67 4.98 -13.04
C GLN A 135 -23.16 4.95 -12.77
N ILE A 136 -22.62 6.02 -12.18
CA ILE A 136 -21.22 6.07 -11.74
C ILE A 136 -21.01 5.05 -10.62
N ASP A 137 -21.88 4.99 -9.61
CA ASP A 137 -21.78 4.01 -8.51
C ASP A 137 -21.79 2.56 -9.04
N ALA A 138 -22.69 2.25 -9.98
CA ALA A 138 -22.73 0.93 -10.61
C ALA A 138 -21.41 0.58 -11.33
N LEU A 139 -20.82 1.53 -12.06
CA LEU A 139 -19.55 1.33 -12.75
C LEU A 139 -18.37 1.20 -11.77
N VAL A 140 -18.35 1.98 -10.68
CA VAL A 140 -17.33 1.88 -9.63
C VAL A 140 -17.35 0.48 -9.02
N ARG A 141 -18.54 -0.07 -8.74
CA ARG A 141 -18.70 -1.44 -8.21
C ARG A 141 -18.23 -2.54 -9.17
N GLU A 142 -18.20 -2.30 -10.49
CA GLU A 142 -17.65 -3.24 -11.48
C GLU A 142 -16.13 -3.07 -11.67
N ILE A 143 -15.63 -1.84 -11.62
CA ILE A 143 -14.23 -1.48 -11.87
C ILE A 143 -13.32 -1.90 -10.72
N VAL A 144 -13.74 -1.66 -9.47
CA VAL A 144 -12.90 -1.90 -8.28
C VAL A 144 -12.50 -3.38 -8.15
N PRO A 145 -13.42 -4.37 -8.22
CA PRO A 145 -13.06 -5.78 -8.18
C PRO A 145 -12.15 -6.19 -9.33
N TYR A 146 -12.35 -5.61 -10.52
CA TYR A 146 -11.52 -5.89 -11.68
C TYR A 146 -10.07 -5.44 -11.45
N PHE A 147 -9.85 -4.24 -10.90
CA PHE A 147 -8.50 -3.78 -10.56
C PHE A 147 -7.85 -4.67 -9.50
N LEU A 148 -8.57 -5.04 -8.44
CA LEU A 148 -8.03 -5.91 -7.39
C LEU A 148 -7.66 -7.30 -7.94
N ALA A 149 -8.45 -7.86 -8.86
CA ALA A 149 -8.14 -9.15 -9.49
C ALA A 149 -6.91 -9.11 -10.42
N HIS A 150 -6.58 -7.95 -11.00
CA HIS A 150 -5.47 -7.78 -11.94
C HIS A 150 -4.19 -7.21 -11.30
N ASN A 151 -4.06 -7.26 -9.97
CA ASN A 151 -2.94 -6.66 -9.20
C ASN A 151 -2.83 -5.13 -9.36
N GLY A 152 -3.95 -4.46 -9.62
CA GLY A 152 -4.06 -3.00 -9.69
C GLY A 152 -4.47 -2.40 -8.35
N GLU A 153 -3.91 -2.86 -7.22
CA GLU A 153 -4.37 -2.41 -5.89
C GLU A 153 -4.16 -0.91 -5.67
N ALA A 154 -3.01 -0.38 -6.09
CA ALA A 154 -2.70 1.04 -5.97
C ALA A 154 -3.67 1.89 -6.81
N GLU A 155 -3.93 1.47 -8.05
CA GLU A 155 -4.85 2.18 -8.95
C GLU A 155 -6.30 2.13 -8.45
N ALA A 156 -6.74 1.01 -7.85
CA ALA A 156 -8.04 0.91 -7.21
C ALA A 156 -8.16 1.86 -6.01
N CYS A 157 -7.11 1.96 -5.19
CA CYS A 157 -7.07 2.86 -4.04
C CYS A 157 -7.08 4.33 -4.49
N ASP A 158 -6.29 4.68 -5.51
CA ASP A 158 -6.24 6.04 -6.05
C ASP A 158 -7.58 6.44 -6.65
N PHE A 159 -8.22 5.54 -7.42
CA PHE A 159 -9.53 5.77 -7.99
C PHE A 159 -10.61 6.00 -6.92
N LEU A 160 -10.64 5.17 -5.87
CA LEU A 160 -11.59 5.33 -4.77
C LEU A 160 -11.30 6.56 -3.90
N MET A 161 -10.03 6.94 -3.80
CA MET A 161 -9.59 8.18 -3.16
C MET A 161 -10.13 9.40 -3.91
N GLU A 162 -9.99 9.42 -5.24
CA GLU A 162 -10.43 10.56 -6.06
C GLU A 162 -11.97 10.68 -6.15
N ILE A 163 -12.72 9.59 -5.92
CA ILE A 163 -14.19 9.58 -5.85
C ILE A 163 -14.71 9.78 -4.42
N GLU A 164 -13.82 9.86 -3.42
CA GLU A 164 -14.19 10.00 -2.00
C GLU A 164 -15.09 8.84 -1.49
N GLN A 165 -15.05 7.66 -2.13
CA GLN A 165 -15.87 6.50 -1.80
C GLN A 165 -15.04 5.33 -1.25
N LEU A 166 -14.23 5.61 -0.23
CA LEU A 166 -13.34 4.61 0.40
C LEU A 166 -14.07 3.46 1.10
N HIS A 167 -15.35 3.65 1.44
CA HIS A 167 -16.17 2.62 2.08
C HIS A 167 -16.36 1.37 1.20
N LEU A 168 -16.35 1.52 -0.14
CA LEU A 168 -16.51 0.40 -1.06
C LEU A 168 -15.33 -0.58 -1.00
N LEU A 169 -14.15 -0.12 -0.60
CA LEU A 169 -12.97 -0.95 -0.44
C LEU A 169 -13.18 -2.06 0.60
N GLU A 170 -14.03 -1.80 1.61
CA GLU A 170 -14.38 -2.77 2.63
C GLU A 170 -15.18 -3.94 2.07
N GLU A 171 -16.01 -3.73 1.06
CA GLU A 171 -16.86 -4.75 0.47
C GLU A 171 -16.04 -5.72 -0.40
N PHE A 172 -15.08 -5.18 -1.17
CA PHE A 172 -14.39 -5.90 -2.24
C PHE A 172 -12.99 -6.42 -1.88
N CYS A 173 -12.47 -6.12 -0.70
CA CYS A 173 -11.16 -6.61 -0.28
C CYS A 173 -11.20 -8.12 0.08
N ASP A 174 -10.28 -8.87 -0.55
CA ASP A 174 -9.95 -10.27 -0.26
C ASP A 174 -8.76 -10.40 0.71
N ALA A 175 -8.60 -11.59 1.30
CA ALA A 175 -7.57 -11.90 2.30
C ALA A 175 -6.13 -11.95 1.78
N ASP A 176 -5.89 -11.94 0.47
CA ASP A 176 -4.53 -11.79 -0.08
C ASP A 176 -4.21 -10.32 -0.42
N VAL A 177 -5.24 -9.57 -0.78
CA VAL A 177 -5.17 -8.21 -1.31
C VAL A 177 -5.11 -7.18 -0.18
N HIS A 178 -5.75 -7.45 0.96
CA HIS A 178 -5.82 -6.52 2.10
C HIS A 178 -4.45 -6.06 2.60
N SER A 179 -3.46 -6.96 2.60
CA SER A 179 -2.11 -6.64 3.08
C SER A 179 -1.45 -5.56 2.22
N ARG A 180 -1.63 -5.62 0.90
CA ARG A 180 -1.07 -4.67 -0.07
C ARG A 180 -1.84 -3.36 -0.04
N VAL A 181 -3.17 -3.43 -0.02
CA VAL A 181 -4.06 -2.27 0.07
C VAL A 181 -3.81 -1.47 1.34
N CYS A 182 -3.77 -2.12 2.51
CA CYS A 182 -3.53 -1.41 3.76
C CYS A 182 -2.10 -0.85 3.85
N LEU A 183 -1.10 -1.52 3.27
CA LEU A 183 0.26 -0.98 3.18
C LEU A 183 0.28 0.28 2.31
N TYR A 184 -0.40 0.25 1.16
CA TYR A 184 -0.53 1.39 0.27
C TYR A 184 -1.19 2.57 1.00
N LEU A 185 -2.37 2.37 1.59
CA LEU A 185 -3.07 3.39 2.37
C LEU A 185 -2.18 3.98 3.47
N THR A 186 -1.51 3.13 4.26
CA THR A 186 -0.62 3.58 5.35
C THR A 186 0.55 4.41 4.81
N SER A 187 1.08 4.05 3.63
CA SER A 187 2.16 4.80 2.99
C SER A 187 1.71 6.10 2.34
N CYS A 188 0.44 6.22 1.95
CA CYS A 188 -0.13 7.44 1.39
C CYS A 188 -0.44 8.51 2.45
N VAL A 189 -0.73 8.10 3.69
CA VAL A 189 -1.14 9.02 4.79
C VAL A 189 -0.21 10.23 5.00
N PRO A 190 1.13 10.11 4.93
CA PRO A 190 2.02 11.27 5.07
C PRO A 190 1.95 12.28 3.91
N PHE A 191 1.41 11.87 2.76
CA PHE A 191 1.32 12.70 1.55
C PHE A 191 -0.04 13.39 1.40
N VAL A 192 -1.02 12.99 2.21
CA VAL A 192 -2.38 13.51 2.18
C VAL A 192 -2.52 14.63 3.22
N PRO A 193 -3.19 15.75 2.89
CA PRO A 193 -3.48 16.80 3.87
C PRO A 193 -4.47 16.34 4.96
N ASP A 194 -4.41 16.97 6.14
CA ASP A 194 -5.51 16.92 7.11
C ASP A 194 -6.74 17.64 6.48
N PRO A 195 -7.97 17.08 6.49
CA PRO A 195 -8.50 15.99 7.32
C PRO A 195 -8.59 14.60 6.66
N ASP A 196 -8.34 14.49 5.35
CA ASP A 196 -8.58 13.24 4.60
C ASP A 196 -7.67 12.10 5.10
N ASN A 197 -6.48 12.45 5.59
CA ASN A 197 -5.55 11.52 6.22
C ASN A 197 -6.15 10.73 7.41
N ILE A 198 -7.09 11.32 8.16
CA ILE A 198 -7.81 10.67 9.26
C ILE A 198 -8.77 9.63 8.67
N GLU A 199 -9.50 9.99 7.62
CA GLU A 199 -10.43 9.07 6.96
C GLU A 199 -9.70 7.87 6.34
N PHE A 200 -8.55 8.09 5.70
CA PHE A 200 -7.70 7.01 5.18
C PHE A 200 -7.24 6.05 6.28
N MET A 201 -6.74 6.59 7.39
CA MET A 201 -6.32 5.77 8.53
C MET A 201 -7.49 5.02 9.17
N GLU A 202 -8.69 5.61 9.19
CA GLU A 202 -9.90 4.94 9.67
C GLU A 202 -10.37 3.82 8.75
N CYS A 203 -10.30 4.02 7.44
CA CYS A 203 -10.57 2.97 6.46
C CYS A 203 -9.57 1.81 6.60
N ALA A 204 -8.27 2.12 6.67
CA ALA A 204 -7.24 1.10 6.89
C ALA A 204 -7.45 0.32 8.19
N MET A 205 -7.85 1.00 9.27
CA MET A 205 -8.18 0.37 10.55
C MET A 205 -9.41 -0.56 10.44
N ARG A 206 -10.49 -0.13 9.77
CA ARG A 206 -11.68 -0.95 9.54
C ARG A 206 -11.35 -2.20 8.73
N LEU A 207 -10.53 -2.06 7.68
CA LEU A 207 -10.01 -3.19 6.91
C LEU A 207 -9.20 -4.15 7.79
N TYR A 208 -8.27 -3.66 8.61
CA TYR A 208 -7.50 -4.54 9.51
C TYR A 208 -8.38 -5.30 10.52
N LEU A 209 -9.45 -4.67 11.02
CA LEU A 209 -10.41 -5.34 11.90
C LEU A 209 -11.20 -6.43 11.18
N LYS A 210 -11.62 -6.21 9.93
CA LYS A 210 -12.31 -7.21 9.12
C LYS A 210 -11.49 -8.50 8.92
N PHE A 211 -10.16 -8.38 8.88
CA PHE A 211 -9.24 -9.52 8.68
C PHE A 211 -8.56 -10.00 9.98
N ASP A 212 -9.13 -9.69 11.14
CA ASP A 212 -8.63 -10.10 12.47
C ASP A 212 -7.16 -9.67 12.76
N LYS A 213 -6.65 -8.64 12.09
CA LYS A 213 -5.28 -8.11 12.28
C LYS A 213 -5.27 -7.03 13.36
N GLN A 214 -5.55 -7.44 14.60
CA GLN A 214 -5.76 -6.54 15.75
C GLN A 214 -4.53 -5.68 16.11
N VAL A 215 -3.31 -6.21 16.00
CA VAL A 215 -2.07 -5.45 16.28
C VAL A 215 -1.87 -4.28 15.31
N LEU A 216 -2.13 -4.50 14.03
CA LEU A 216 -2.00 -3.44 13.01
C LEU A 216 -3.15 -2.44 13.12
N ALA A 217 -4.38 -2.91 13.37
CA ALA A 217 -5.53 -2.04 13.64
C ALA A 217 -5.27 -1.12 14.85
N MET A 218 -4.72 -1.65 15.94
CA MET A 218 -4.38 -0.85 17.12
C MET A 218 -3.30 0.19 16.82
N ARG A 219 -2.27 -0.17 16.04
CA ARG A 219 -1.26 0.81 15.60
C ARG A 219 -1.89 1.97 14.84
N CYS A 220 -2.85 1.70 13.95
CA CYS A 220 -3.59 2.74 13.25
C CYS A 220 -4.41 3.61 14.22
N ALA A 221 -5.09 2.99 15.18
CA ALA A 221 -5.89 3.70 16.19
C ALA A 221 -5.05 4.60 17.12
N ILE A 222 -3.81 4.16 17.46
CA ILE A 222 -2.85 4.96 18.24
C ILE A 222 -2.41 6.20 17.46
N VAL A 223 -2.12 6.06 16.16
CA VAL A 223 -1.76 7.20 15.29
C VAL A 223 -2.90 8.21 15.20
N LEU A 224 -4.15 7.73 15.13
CA LEU A 224 -5.35 8.56 15.14
C LEU A 224 -5.66 9.19 16.52
N ASN A 225 -4.94 8.80 17.57
CA ASN A 225 -5.17 9.23 18.96
C ASN A 225 -6.61 9.01 19.47
N LYS A 226 -7.31 7.97 18.97
CA LYS A 226 -8.68 7.63 19.37
C LYS A 226 -8.68 6.54 20.45
N ILE A 227 -8.57 6.95 21.71
CA ILE A 227 -8.46 6.05 22.87
C ILE A 227 -9.68 5.11 22.98
N GLU A 228 -10.87 5.59 22.63
CA GLU A 228 -12.10 4.77 22.64
C GLU A 228 -12.00 3.57 21.69
N LYS A 229 -11.59 3.81 20.43
CA LYS A 229 -11.37 2.74 19.46
C LYS A 229 -10.25 1.79 19.90
N VAL A 230 -9.20 2.29 20.55
CA VAL A 230 -8.14 1.43 21.12
C VAL A 230 -8.71 0.49 22.19
N LYS A 231 -9.61 0.97 23.05
CA LYS A 231 -10.29 0.13 24.05
C LYS A 231 -11.17 -0.92 23.39
N GLU A 232 -11.97 -0.54 22.39
CA GLU A 232 -12.82 -1.46 21.64
C GLU A 232 -12.01 -2.58 20.97
N ILE A 233 -10.92 -2.23 20.29
CA ILE A 233 -10.04 -3.21 19.64
C ILE A 233 -9.43 -4.15 20.68
N PHE A 234 -8.98 -3.63 21.83
CA PHE A 234 -8.40 -4.45 22.89
C PHE A 234 -9.42 -5.42 23.50
N LEU A 235 -10.68 -5.02 23.66
CA LEU A 235 -11.76 -5.86 24.19
C LEU A 235 -12.23 -6.92 23.19
N ASP A 236 -12.19 -6.61 21.89
CA ASP A 236 -12.56 -7.55 20.83
C ASP A 236 -11.49 -8.66 20.61
N CYS A 237 -10.28 -8.48 21.14
CA CYS A 237 -9.24 -9.49 21.13
C CYS A 237 -9.62 -10.70 21.98
N LYS A 238 -9.83 -11.87 21.36
CA LYS A 238 -10.12 -13.12 22.09
C LYS A 238 -8.86 -13.90 22.48
N ASP A 239 -7.76 -13.73 21.75
CA ASP A 239 -6.50 -14.42 22.03
C ASP A 239 -5.67 -13.68 23.10
N ILE A 240 -5.38 -14.39 24.18
CA ILE A 240 -4.62 -13.90 25.33
C ILE A 240 -3.18 -13.52 24.90
N LEU A 241 -2.57 -14.26 23.97
CA LEU A 241 -1.21 -13.97 23.53
C LEU A 241 -1.15 -12.64 22.75
N VAL A 242 -2.13 -12.42 21.87
CA VAL A 242 -2.27 -11.17 21.12
C VAL A 242 -2.59 -10.02 22.09
N GLN A 243 -3.48 -10.22 23.07
CA GLN A 243 -3.74 -9.22 24.11
C GLN A 243 -2.47 -8.81 24.88
N LYS A 244 -1.60 -9.77 25.23
CA LYS A 244 -0.31 -9.47 25.88
C LYS A 244 0.61 -8.66 24.96
N GLN A 245 0.66 -8.99 23.66
CA GLN A 245 1.44 -8.21 22.68
C GLN A 245 0.90 -6.78 22.54
N LEU A 246 -0.42 -6.60 22.55
CA LEU A 246 -1.07 -5.28 22.53
C LEU A 246 -0.77 -4.50 23.81
N ALA A 247 -0.78 -5.16 24.97
CA ALA A 247 -0.40 -4.53 26.24
C ALA A 247 1.03 -4.00 26.21
N PHE A 248 1.99 -4.75 25.65
CA PHE A 248 3.37 -4.26 25.45
C PHE A 248 3.44 -3.07 24.48
N LEU A 249 2.63 -3.06 23.42
CA LEU A 249 2.57 -1.93 22.49
C LEU A 249 2.06 -0.67 23.21
N LEU A 250 0.96 -0.79 23.97
CA LEU A 250 0.38 0.31 24.74
C LEU A 250 1.33 0.82 25.83
N ALA A 251 2.04 -0.09 26.50
CA ALA A 251 3.06 0.25 27.50
C ALA A 251 4.15 1.16 26.92
N ARG A 252 4.63 0.86 25.70
CA ARG A 252 5.64 1.68 25.01
C ARG A 252 5.12 3.06 24.62
N HIS A 253 3.84 3.15 24.28
CA HIS A 253 3.18 4.43 23.99
C HIS A 253 2.70 5.17 25.25
N GLN A 254 2.89 4.59 26.44
CA GLN A 254 2.42 5.12 27.72
C GLN A 254 0.90 5.37 27.76
N ILE A 255 0.13 4.58 27.01
CA ILE A 255 -1.33 4.66 26.98
C ILE A 255 -1.88 3.68 28.01
N PHE A 256 -2.44 4.22 29.09
CA PHE A 256 -3.09 3.44 30.12
C PHE A 256 -4.58 3.34 29.84
N LEU A 257 -5.08 2.11 29.72
CA LEU A 257 -6.51 1.84 29.55
C LEU A 257 -7.07 1.36 30.88
N ASP A 258 -8.15 1.99 31.32
CA ASP A 258 -8.96 1.47 32.41
C ASP A 258 -9.73 0.25 31.91
N LEU A 259 -9.15 -0.93 32.12
CA LEU A 259 -9.76 -2.21 31.80
C LEU A 259 -10.76 -2.60 32.89
N PRO A 260 -11.97 -3.09 32.52
CA PRO A 260 -12.91 -3.63 33.49
C PRO A 260 -12.31 -4.86 34.19
N ASP A 261 -12.51 -4.94 35.51
CA ASP A 261 -11.91 -6.00 36.35
C ASP A 261 -12.47 -7.41 36.08
N ASP A 262 -13.50 -7.52 35.23
CA ASP A 262 -14.18 -8.78 34.86
C ASP A 262 -13.44 -9.59 33.76
N LEU A 263 -12.38 -9.04 33.16
CA LEU A 263 -11.61 -9.76 32.14
C LEU A 263 -10.66 -10.80 32.79
N PRO A 264 -10.44 -11.95 32.14
CA PRO A 264 -9.44 -12.91 32.60
C PRO A 264 -8.02 -12.30 32.49
N HIS A 265 -7.18 -12.51 33.50
CA HIS A 265 -5.79 -12.03 33.55
C HIS A 265 -5.57 -10.50 33.51
N VAL A 266 -6.54 -9.70 33.97
CA VAL A 266 -6.43 -8.21 34.02
C VAL A 266 -5.21 -7.72 34.80
N ASN A 267 -4.85 -8.39 35.90
CA ASN A 267 -3.71 -7.98 36.70
C ASN A 267 -2.39 -8.13 35.92
N ASP A 268 -2.21 -9.25 35.22
CA ASP A 268 -1.05 -9.49 34.36
C ASP A 268 -1.02 -8.45 33.23
N LEU A 269 -2.17 -8.14 32.62
CA LEU A 269 -2.27 -7.13 31.55
C LEU A 269 -1.96 -5.72 32.06
N LYS A 270 -2.47 -5.32 33.23
CA LYS A 270 -2.17 -4.02 33.86
C LYS A 270 -0.68 -3.91 34.22
N GLU A 271 -0.07 -4.98 34.70
CA GLU A 271 1.36 -5.04 34.98
C GLU A 271 2.18 -4.89 33.69
N LEU A 272 1.80 -5.59 32.62
CA LEU A 272 2.43 -5.45 31.30
C LEU A 272 2.30 -4.03 30.73
N MET A 273 1.13 -3.41 30.88
CA MET A 273 0.89 -2.02 30.47
C MET A 273 1.73 -1.01 31.29
N SER A 274 2.05 -1.32 32.54
CA SER A 274 2.91 -0.49 33.40
C SER A 274 4.40 -0.50 33.02
N ASN A 275 4.81 -1.37 32.10
CA ASN A 275 6.19 -1.54 31.66
C ASN A 275 7.19 -1.84 32.80
N SER A 276 6.72 -2.32 33.94
CA SER A 276 7.51 -2.50 35.17
C SER A 276 8.57 -3.61 35.05
N ASN A 277 8.25 -4.71 34.36
CA ASN A 277 9.11 -5.88 34.25
C ASN A 277 9.85 -5.98 32.90
N MET A 278 9.94 -4.88 32.13
CA MET A 278 10.58 -4.87 30.80
C MET A 278 12.01 -5.41 30.83
N SER A 279 12.79 -5.03 31.85
CA SER A 279 14.17 -5.48 32.03
C SER A 279 14.27 -6.99 32.23
N GLN A 280 13.33 -7.56 32.98
CA GLN A 280 13.25 -9.00 33.23
C GLN A 280 12.89 -9.76 31.96
N TYR A 281 11.94 -9.25 31.17
CA TYR A 281 11.56 -9.86 29.89
C TYR A 281 12.71 -9.83 28.87
N PHE A 282 13.46 -8.72 28.79
CA PHE A 282 14.64 -8.64 27.94
C PHE A 282 15.71 -9.67 28.33
N LEU A 283 16.02 -9.78 29.64
CA LEU A 283 16.99 -10.76 30.13
C LEU A 283 16.51 -12.21 29.98
N ALA A 284 15.20 -12.47 30.05
CA ALA A 284 14.63 -13.79 29.79
C ALA A 284 14.79 -14.18 28.32
N LEU A 285 14.43 -13.29 27.39
CA LEU A 285 14.59 -13.51 25.95
C LEU A 285 16.06 -13.73 25.57
N ALA A 286 16.97 -12.98 26.18
CA ALA A 286 18.40 -13.16 26.00
C ALA A 286 18.92 -14.55 26.43
N ARG A 287 18.36 -15.10 27.52
CA ARG A 287 18.64 -16.46 27.99
C ARG A 287 18.08 -17.50 27.03
N GLU A 288 16.86 -17.31 26.53
CA GLU A 288 16.23 -18.25 25.58
C GLU A 288 16.95 -18.30 24.22
N LEU A 289 17.52 -17.17 23.79
CA LEU A 289 18.30 -17.09 22.55
C LEU A 289 19.78 -17.49 22.73
N ASP A 290 20.19 -17.89 23.94
CA ASP A 290 21.59 -18.22 24.29
C ASP A 290 22.59 -17.10 23.93
N ILE A 291 22.21 -15.82 24.11
CA ILE A 291 23.05 -14.64 23.81
C ILE A 291 23.61 -13.97 25.07
N MET A 292 23.31 -14.51 26.26
CA MET A 292 23.73 -13.93 27.54
C MET A 292 25.25 -13.93 27.75
N GLU A 293 26.00 -14.79 27.06
CA GLU A 293 27.45 -14.82 27.19
C GLU A 293 28.06 -13.54 26.60
N PRO A 294 28.80 -12.75 27.40
CA PRO A 294 29.39 -11.51 26.94
C PRO A 294 30.42 -11.80 25.86
N LYS A 295 30.22 -11.21 24.69
CA LYS A 295 31.13 -11.38 23.55
C LYS A 295 32.21 -10.32 23.61
N VAL A 296 33.42 -10.70 23.24
CA VAL A 296 34.53 -9.77 23.10
C VAL A 296 34.49 -9.19 21.68
N PRO A 297 34.91 -7.94 21.45
CA PRO A 297 35.00 -7.39 20.10
C PRO A 297 35.76 -8.31 19.12
N GLU A 298 36.76 -9.04 19.60
CA GLU A 298 37.55 -10.02 18.84
C GLU A 298 36.71 -11.15 18.24
N ASP A 299 35.59 -11.53 18.87
CA ASP A 299 34.68 -12.57 18.37
C ASP A 299 33.84 -12.08 17.16
N ILE A 300 33.66 -10.77 17.02
CA ILE A 300 32.92 -10.12 15.92
C ILE A 300 33.86 -9.59 14.85
N TYR A 301 35.00 -9.03 15.26
CA TYR A 301 36.15 -8.82 14.43
C TYR A 301 36.76 -10.19 14.08
N LYS A 302 35.99 -11.04 13.38
CA LYS A 302 36.61 -12.01 12.48
C LYS A 302 37.65 -11.21 11.71
N SER A 303 38.90 -11.62 11.83
CA SER A 303 40.03 -11.10 11.10
C SER A 303 39.67 -11.13 9.61
N ASN A 304 39.03 -10.08 9.10
CA ASN A 304 38.80 -9.87 7.68
C ASN A 304 40.22 -9.90 7.08
N VAL A 305 40.60 -11.00 6.45
CA VAL A 305 40.24 -11.29 5.06
C VAL A 305 40.53 -10.06 4.21
N SER A 306 41.77 -9.60 4.33
CA SER A 306 42.64 -9.22 3.21
C SER A 306 44.00 -8.86 3.80
N GLU A 307 45.02 -9.66 3.53
CA GLU A 307 46.45 -9.37 3.78
C GLU A 307 46.97 -8.19 2.92
N HIS A 308 46.12 -7.20 2.65
CA HIS A 308 46.42 -6.13 1.73
C HIS A 308 46.32 -4.79 2.46
N THR A 309 47.49 -4.35 2.92
CA THR A 309 47.85 -2.95 3.14
C THR A 309 46.78 -2.12 3.85
N VAL A 310 46.55 -2.42 5.13
CA VAL A 310 45.91 -1.45 6.01
C VAL A 310 46.96 -0.37 6.31
N PRO A 311 46.74 0.92 5.98
CA PRO A 311 47.64 1.98 6.44
C PRO A 311 47.72 1.92 7.96
N GLN A 312 48.86 2.31 8.56
CA GLN A 312 49.00 2.41 10.02
C GLN A 312 47.88 3.32 10.56
N ILE A 313 46.79 2.72 11.02
CA ILE A 313 45.70 3.45 11.66
C ILE A 313 46.23 3.85 13.04
N ASP A 314 46.01 5.11 13.42
CA ASP A 314 46.33 5.61 14.76
C ASP A 314 45.75 4.64 15.81
N SER A 315 46.65 4.03 16.61
CA SER A 315 46.31 3.06 17.65
C SER A 315 45.21 3.58 18.60
N VAL A 316 45.19 4.88 18.86
CA VAL A 316 44.18 5.55 19.68
C VAL A 316 42.77 5.48 19.06
N ARG A 317 42.65 5.65 17.74
CA ARG A 317 41.35 5.59 17.05
C ARG A 317 40.82 4.16 16.98
N GLN A 318 41.70 3.17 16.80
CA GLN A 318 41.33 1.76 16.84
C GLN A 318 40.87 1.33 18.24
N ASN A 319 41.56 1.79 19.29
CA ASN A 319 41.15 1.52 20.67
C ASN A 319 39.77 2.12 20.96
N ILE A 320 39.50 3.35 20.51
CA ILE A 320 38.17 3.96 20.64
C ILE A 320 37.10 3.16 19.88
N GLY A 321 37.38 2.72 18.66
CA GLY A 321 36.48 1.86 17.88
C GLY A 321 36.15 0.55 18.61
N THR A 322 37.16 -0.09 19.19
CA THR A 322 37.02 -1.34 19.97
C THR A 322 36.10 -1.14 21.18
N ILE A 323 36.14 0.03 21.81
CA ILE A 323 35.26 0.37 22.96
C ILE A 323 33.82 0.53 22.53
N PHE A 324 33.57 1.26 21.45
CA PHE A 324 32.22 1.42 20.93
C PHE A 324 31.64 0.05 20.58
N VAL A 325 32.43 -0.79 19.91
CA VAL A 325 32.02 -2.15 19.57
C VAL A 325 31.72 -2.96 20.83
N ASN A 326 32.60 -2.95 21.82
CA ASN A 326 32.36 -3.65 23.09
C ASN A 326 31.07 -3.16 23.80
N ALA A 327 30.87 -1.85 23.83
CA ALA A 327 29.71 -1.25 24.46
C ALA A 327 28.40 -1.63 23.74
N PHE A 328 28.37 -1.61 22.41
CA PHE A 328 27.19 -1.97 21.63
C PHE A 328 26.88 -3.47 21.67
N ILE A 329 27.91 -4.32 21.70
CA ILE A 329 27.75 -5.78 21.77
C ILE A 329 27.11 -6.19 23.09
N ASN A 330 27.59 -5.62 24.20
CA ASN A 330 27.15 -6.02 25.55
C ASN A 330 26.08 -5.07 26.13
N ALA A 331 25.51 -4.17 25.30
CA ALA A 331 24.48 -3.23 25.72
C ALA A 331 23.24 -3.95 26.30
N GLY A 332 22.81 -3.54 27.49
CA GLY A 332 21.61 -4.08 28.14
C GLY A 332 21.77 -5.41 28.88
N PHE A 333 22.90 -6.13 28.73
CA PHE A 333 23.14 -7.40 29.44
C PHE A 333 23.77 -7.24 30.83
N CYS A 334 24.08 -6.00 31.24
CA CYS A 334 24.65 -5.65 32.55
C CYS A 334 25.98 -6.35 32.91
N VAL A 335 26.59 -7.12 32.00
CA VAL A 335 27.85 -7.84 32.20
C VAL A 335 28.75 -7.63 30.99
N ASP A 336 29.97 -7.17 31.22
CA ASP A 336 31.00 -6.99 30.19
C ASP A 336 32.35 -7.48 30.70
N ARG A 337 32.96 -8.40 29.95
CA ARG A 337 34.21 -9.08 30.31
C ARG A 337 35.41 -8.13 30.34
N MET A 338 35.48 -7.17 29.42
CA MET A 338 36.62 -6.25 29.29
C MET A 338 36.72 -5.28 30.47
N ILE A 339 35.59 -4.87 31.03
CA ILE A 339 35.52 -3.97 32.19
C ILE A 339 35.66 -4.75 33.50
N THR A 340 35.14 -5.98 33.60
CA THR A 340 35.24 -6.76 34.85
C THR A 340 36.64 -7.29 35.15
N GLU A 341 37.43 -7.66 34.13
CA GLU A 341 38.71 -8.33 34.34
C GLU A 341 39.92 -7.36 34.33
N ASP A 342 39.88 -6.30 33.51
CA ASP A 342 41.06 -5.47 33.23
C ASP A 342 40.82 -3.95 33.27
N ALA A 343 39.71 -3.49 33.85
CA ALA A 343 39.32 -2.07 33.86
C ALA A 343 40.46 -1.14 34.32
N ALA A 344 41.12 -1.43 35.46
CA ALA A 344 42.12 -0.53 36.03
C ALA A 344 43.31 -0.33 35.08
N THR A 345 43.91 -1.41 34.58
CA THR A 345 45.05 -1.38 33.65
C THR A 345 44.69 -0.69 32.34
N TRP A 346 43.45 -0.92 31.88
CA TRP A 346 42.89 -0.36 30.67
C TRP A 346 42.59 1.15 30.78
N PHE A 347 42.08 1.61 31.93
CA PHE A 347 41.86 3.02 32.24
C PHE A 347 43.14 3.82 32.25
N TYR A 348 44.21 3.28 32.86
CA TYR A 348 45.49 3.96 32.94
C TYR A 348 46.11 4.21 31.56
N LYS A 349 45.94 3.28 30.60
CA LYS A 349 46.44 3.42 29.23
C LYS A 349 45.70 4.47 28.40
N ASN A 350 44.43 4.75 28.73
CA ASN A 350 43.53 5.57 27.91
C ASN A 350 43.20 6.96 28.51
N ARG A 351 43.93 7.36 29.57
CA ARG A 351 43.64 8.52 30.43
C ARG A 351 43.71 9.89 29.71
N GLU A 352 44.56 10.02 28.69
CA GLU A 352 44.90 11.34 28.10
C GLU A 352 43.96 11.81 26.98
N HIS A 353 43.11 10.94 26.42
CA HIS A 353 42.39 11.24 25.17
C HIS A 353 40.87 11.48 25.31
N GLY A 354 40.42 11.96 26.47
CA GLY A 354 39.00 12.32 26.69
C GLY A 354 38.06 11.13 26.93
N LEU A 355 38.60 9.92 27.08
CA LEU A 355 37.84 8.70 27.37
C LEU A 355 37.18 8.71 28.75
N CYS A 356 37.75 9.42 29.74
CA CYS A 356 37.11 9.61 31.06
C CYS A 356 35.74 10.30 30.97
N ARG A 357 35.48 11.13 29.95
CA ARG A 357 34.16 11.76 29.76
C ARG A 357 33.14 10.84 29.09
N LYS A 358 33.59 9.84 28.32
CA LYS A 358 32.71 8.91 27.60
C LYS A 358 32.44 7.62 28.37
N PHE A 359 33.31 7.27 29.32
CA PHE A 359 33.19 6.08 30.15
C PHE A 359 31.87 5.97 30.96
N PRO A 360 31.36 7.05 31.59
CA PRO A 360 30.07 7.00 32.25
C PRO A 360 28.92 6.72 31.27
N CYS A 361 29.00 7.26 30.05
CA CYS A 361 28.01 6.99 29.00
C CYS A 361 28.03 5.52 28.54
N PHE A 362 29.21 4.89 28.53
CA PHE A 362 29.34 3.47 28.19
C PHE A 362 28.83 2.55 29.30
N ILE A 363 29.09 2.87 30.58
CA ILE A 363 28.46 2.17 31.72
C ILE A 363 26.93 2.26 31.62
N HIS A 364 26.42 3.44 31.28
CA HIS A 364 24.98 3.63 31.10
C HIS A 364 24.41 2.81 29.94
N LEU A 365 25.21 2.55 28.90
CA LEU A 365 24.84 1.68 27.79
C LEU A 365 24.70 0.20 28.20
N PHE A 366 25.53 -0.26 29.14
CA PHE A 366 25.40 -1.62 29.70
C PHE A 366 24.16 -1.79 30.59
N HIS A 367 23.71 -0.70 31.21
CA HIS A 367 22.54 -0.66 32.09
C HIS A 367 21.29 -0.04 31.43
N LEU A 368 21.28 0.17 30.10
CA LEU A 368 20.25 0.90 29.35
C LEU A 368 18.81 0.39 29.56
N ILE A 369 18.67 -0.85 30.00
CA ILE A 369 17.40 -1.57 30.09
C ILE A 369 16.91 -1.68 31.55
N ASN A 370 17.72 -1.28 32.54
CA ASN A 370 17.39 -1.34 33.98
C ASN A 370 16.95 -0.01 34.56
#